data_AF-A0A3M7H0Y5-F1
#
_entry.id   AF-A0A3M7H0Y5-F1
#
_cell.length_a   1.000
_cell.length_b   1.000
_cell.length_c   1.000
_cell.angle_alpha   90.00
_cell.angle_beta   90.00
_cell.angle_gamma   90.00
#
_symmetry.space_group_name_H-M   'P 1'
#
loop_
_entity.id
_entity.type
_entity.pdbx_description
1 polymer ?
#
loop_
_entity_poly.entity_id
_entity_poly.type
_entity_poly.pdbx_seq_one_letter_code
_entity_poly.pdbx_strand_id
1 'polypeptide(L)'
;MTVQDLSKMHFTTLLTGLFAAGAAAAPAKDLAVRQLGGTTSNELENGSCKPVIFINARASTEPGNMVCNYTFSLSSVILSNANVHSKGLSTGPALCSSLKRALGDVACQGVGGAYSAGLAQNALPGGSSQGAFNEAKRLFNLAHTKCPDSTIVASGYSQGTAVMNGAIKELDAEVQNQIAGVVLFGYTKNAQNDGEIENFPADKVKVYCAATDGVCGGALVVTAGHFTYTDDVSPASDFLQQKVQSAGSSSSSSSSSSSDEGSSSTGSDLGSLFG
;
A
#
# COMPACT_ATOMS: atom_id res chain seq x y z
N MET A 1 -58.18 -53.43 -55.47
CA MET A 1 -57.13 -54.12 -56.27
C MET A 1 -56.53 -53.04 -57.14
N THR A 2 -55.32 -52.54 -56.95
CA THR A 2 -54.03 -53.23 -56.91
C THR A 2 -52.95 -52.34 -56.25
N VAL A 3 -51.88 -52.99 -55.82
CA VAL A 3 -50.67 -52.46 -55.17
C VAL A 3 -49.63 -52.03 -56.24
N GLN A 4 -48.58 -51.32 -55.80
CA GLN A 4 -47.29 -50.99 -56.48
C GLN A 4 -47.30 -49.62 -57.20
N ASP A 5 -46.23 -48.81 -57.23
CA ASP A 5 -44.81 -49.04 -57.01
C ASP A 5 -44.09 -47.71 -56.67
N LEU A 6 -42.87 -47.89 -56.18
CA LEU A 6 -41.86 -47.00 -55.66
C LEU A 6 -41.30 -45.98 -56.68
N SER A 7 -40.68 -44.93 -56.11
CA SER A 7 -39.55 -44.16 -56.68
C SER A 7 -39.86 -43.05 -57.69
N LYS A 8 -39.82 -41.81 -57.20
CA LYS A 8 -38.99 -40.74 -57.79
C LYS A 8 -38.78 -39.60 -56.79
N MET A 9 -37.52 -39.44 -56.41
CA MET A 9 -36.94 -38.34 -55.63
C MET A 9 -37.38 -36.97 -56.18
N HIS A 10 -37.83 -36.07 -55.31
CA HIS A 10 -37.57 -34.63 -55.42
C HIS A 10 -37.17 -34.11 -54.03
N PHE A 11 -35.86 -34.04 -53.81
CA PHE A 11 -35.23 -33.42 -52.65
C PHE A 11 -35.16 -31.91 -52.94
N THR A 12 -36.04 -31.12 -52.32
CA THR A 12 -35.97 -29.65 -52.41
C THR A 12 -35.64 -29.11 -51.03
N THR A 13 -34.38 -28.74 -50.88
CA THR A 13 -33.74 -28.16 -49.70
C THR A 13 -34.36 -26.80 -49.37
N LEU A 14 -35.07 -26.70 -48.23
CA LEU A 14 -35.50 -25.41 -47.70
C LEU A 14 -34.44 -24.91 -46.69
N LEU A 15 -33.85 -23.76 -47.00
CA LEU A 15 -32.90 -23.02 -46.17
C LEU A 15 -33.48 -22.73 -44.77
N THR A 16 -32.88 -23.32 -43.73
CA THR A 16 -32.93 -22.77 -42.37
C THR A 16 -31.77 -21.80 -42.20
N GLY A 17 -32.09 -20.50 -42.26
CA GLY A 17 -31.17 -19.44 -41.88
C GLY A 17 -30.94 -19.44 -40.38
N LEU A 18 -29.76 -19.87 -39.95
CA LEU A 18 -29.24 -19.60 -38.61
C LEU A 18 -28.21 -18.49 -38.71
N PHE A 19 -28.58 -17.29 -38.26
CA PHE A 19 -27.66 -16.19 -38.04
C PHE A 19 -26.62 -16.62 -36.99
N ALA A 20 -25.39 -16.86 -37.43
CA ALA A 20 -24.24 -16.93 -36.55
C ALA A 20 -23.94 -15.51 -36.06
N ALA A 21 -24.53 -15.13 -34.92
CA ALA A 21 -24.06 -13.97 -34.17
C ALA A 21 -22.69 -14.32 -33.57
N GLY A 22 -21.63 -13.85 -34.22
CA GLY A 22 -20.29 -13.87 -33.64
C GLY A 22 -20.30 -13.05 -32.35
N ALA A 23 -20.20 -13.72 -31.21
CA ALA A 23 -19.83 -13.07 -29.97
C ALA A 23 -18.34 -12.71 -30.07
N ALA A 24 -18.05 -11.50 -30.55
CA ALA A 24 -16.75 -10.89 -30.34
C ALA A 24 -16.58 -10.70 -28.83
N ALA A 25 -15.81 -11.58 -28.20
CA ALA A 25 -15.34 -11.39 -26.84
C ALA A 25 -14.40 -10.18 -26.82
N ALA A 26 -14.96 -8.99 -26.58
CA ALA A 26 -14.17 -7.85 -26.16
C ALA A 26 -13.58 -8.16 -24.77
N PRO A 27 -12.34 -7.77 -24.47
CA PRO A 27 -11.78 -7.98 -23.14
C PRO A 27 -12.65 -7.21 -22.15
N ALA A 28 -13.26 -7.94 -21.21
CA ALA A 28 -13.89 -7.35 -20.06
C ALA A 28 -12.87 -6.46 -19.35
N LYS A 29 -12.98 -5.14 -19.55
CA LYS A 29 -12.40 -4.14 -18.66
C LYS A 29 -13.22 -4.18 -17.37
N ASP A 30 -13.10 -5.27 -16.64
CA ASP A 30 -13.72 -5.47 -15.33
C ASP A 30 -12.65 -5.95 -14.35
N LEU A 31 -11.63 -5.10 -14.18
CA LEU A 31 -10.51 -5.31 -13.26
C LEU A 31 -10.70 -4.59 -11.92
N ALA A 32 -11.83 -3.89 -11.71
CA ALA A 32 -12.02 -3.05 -10.53
C ALA A 32 -12.85 -3.69 -9.40
N VAL A 33 -13.59 -4.77 -9.66
CA VAL A 33 -14.52 -5.34 -8.66
C VAL A 33 -13.92 -6.54 -7.89
N ARG A 34 -12.85 -7.18 -8.38
CA ARG A 34 -12.21 -8.33 -7.69
C ARG A 34 -11.15 -7.97 -6.63
N GLN A 35 -10.79 -6.68 -6.47
CA GLN A 35 -9.79 -6.25 -5.48
C GLN A 35 -10.38 -5.75 -4.15
N LEU A 36 -11.71 -5.68 -4.01
CA LEU A 36 -12.36 -5.06 -2.84
C LEU A 36 -12.56 -6.00 -1.63
N GLY A 37 -11.80 -7.09 -1.48
CA GLY A 37 -12.14 -8.12 -0.47
C GLY A 37 -11.05 -9.07 0.03
N GLY A 38 -9.76 -8.76 -0.10
CA GLY A 38 -8.68 -9.60 0.45
C GLY A 38 -8.28 -9.23 1.88
N THR A 39 -8.23 -10.18 2.81
CA THR A 39 -7.60 -10.00 4.15
C THR A 39 -6.07 -9.97 4.08
N THR A 40 -5.51 -10.16 2.88
CA THR A 40 -4.08 -10.23 2.65
C THR A 40 -3.65 -9.39 1.45
N SER A 41 -2.45 -8.84 1.52
CA SER A 41 -1.80 -8.09 0.45
C SER A 41 -0.30 -8.36 0.48
N ASN A 42 0.22 -8.89 -0.61
CA ASN A 42 1.62 -9.33 -0.76
C ASN A 42 2.23 -8.79 -2.07
N GLU A 43 1.90 -7.54 -2.43
CA GLU A 43 2.25 -6.99 -3.74
C GLU A 43 3.75 -6.67 -3.84
N LEU A 44 4.42 -6.37 -2.71
CA LEU A 44 5.88 -6.24 -2.70
C LEU A 44 6.55 -7.59 -2.91
N GLU A 45 6.09 -8.65 -2.24
CA GLU A 45 6.72 -9.97 -2.33
C GLU A 45 6.49 -10.60 -3.71
N ASN A 46 5.25 -10.60 -4.18
CA ASN A 46 4.83 -11.36 -5.36
C ASN A 46 4.74 -10.52 -6.64
N GLY A 47 4.74 -9.19 -6.53
CA GLY A 47 4.55 -8.28 -7.66
C GLY A 47 5.85 -7.73 -8.25
N SER A 48 5.70 -6.93 -9.31
CA SER A 48 6.76 -6.09 -9.87
C SER A 48 6.94 -4.82 -9.02
N CYS A 49 8.08 -4.16 -9.16
CA CYS A 49 8.31 -2.87 -8.51
C CYS A 49 7.29 -1.82 -8.95
N LYS A 50 6.84 -1.03 -7.98
CA LYS A 50 5.90 0.08 -8.13
C LYS A 50 6.56 1.36 -7.62
N PRO A 51 6.26 2.55 -8.19
CA PRO A 51 6.85 3.81 -7.73
C PRO A 51 6.69 4.05 -6.22
N VAL A 52 5.59 3.57 -5.64
CA VAL A 52 5.33 3.66 -4.20
C VAL A 52 5.06 2.28 -3.63
N ILE A 53 5.68 1.98 -2.49
CA ILE A 53 5.44 0.77 -1.70
C ILE A 53 4.85 1.18 -0.35
N PHE A 54 3.68 0.62 -0.03
CA PHE A 54 3.00 0.80 1.24
C PHE A 54 3.14 -0.46 2.10
N ILE A 55 3.85 -0.37 3.22
CA ILE A 55 4.01 -1.46 4.19
C ILE A 55 3.12 -1.21 5.41
N ASN A 56 2.25 -2.15 5.75
CA ASN A 56 1.28 -2.00 6.85
C ASN A 56 1.36 -3.12 7.88
N ALA A 57 1.42 -2.76 9.17
CA ALA A 57 1.23 -3.69 10.28
C ALA A 57 -0.15 -3.47 10.92
N ARG A 58 -0.98 -4.51 10.87
CA ARG A 58 -2.35 -4.52 11.42
C ARG A 58 -2.38 -4.47 12.96
N ALA A 59 -3.55 -4.28 13.55
CA ALA A 59 -3.80 -4.38 14.99
C ALA A 59 -3.92 -5.83 15.47
N SER A 60 -3.86 -6.02 16.79
CA SER A 60 -4.06 -7.33 17.40
C SER A 60 -5.41 -7.93 17.04
N THR A 61 -5.44 -9.26 16.90
CA THR A 61 -6.62 -10.09 16.53
C THR A 61 -7.15 -9.90 15.11
N GLU A 62 -6.64 -8.93 14.35
CA GLU A 62 -7.09 -8.76 12.98
C GLU A 62 -6.62 -9.93 12.10
N PRO A 63 -7.45 -10.43 11.17
CA PRO A 63 -7.11 -11.55 10.31
C PRO A 63 -6.16 -11.14 9.17
N GLY A 64 -5.47 -12.13 8.59
CA GLY A 64 -4.60 -11.95 7.43
C GLY A 64 -3.40 -11.03 7.72
N ASN A 65 -2.97 -10.22 6.74
CA ASN A 65 -1.89 -9.23 6.93
C ASN A 65 -2.27 -7.80 6.49
N MET A 66 -3.43 -7.63 5.83
CA MET A 66 -3.95 -6.35 5.35
C MET A 66 -5.49 -6.43 5.39
N VAL A 67 -6.12 -5.80 6.37
CA VAL A 67 -7.43 -6.28 6.88
C VAL A 67 -8.63 -5.81 6.08
N CYS A 68 -9.07 -6.50 5.01
CA CYS A 68 -10.46 -6.37 4.56
C CYS A 68 -11.36 -7.38 5.28
N ASN A 69 -12.36 -6.90 6.03
CA ASN A 69 -13.54 -7.71 6.30
C ASN A 69 -14.80 -6.91 5.94
N TYR A 70 -15.48 -7.35 4.89
CA TYR A 70 -16.90 -7.05 4.68
C TYR A 70 -17.62 -8.36 4.45
N THR A 71 -18.21 -8.94 5.49
CA THR A 71 -19.46 -9.69 5.31
C THR A 71 -20.60 -8.69 5.21
N PHE A 72 -20.76 -8.08 4.03
CA PHE A 72 -22.10 -7.69 3.57
C PHE A 72 -22.38 -8.50 2.32
N SER A 73 -23.05 -9.63 2.51
CA SER A 73 -23.70 -10.36 1.43
C SER A 73 -24.73 -9.42 0.80
N LEU A 74 -24.39 -8.85 -0.36
CA LEU A 74 -25.31 -8.05 -1.18
C LEU A 74 -26.31 -8.96 -1.91
N SER A 75 -27.09 -9.74 -1.16
CA SER A 75 -28.33 -10.32 -1.67
C SER A 75 -29.56 -9.50 -1.29
N SER A 76 -29.40 -8.39 -0.56
CA SER A 76 -30.50 -7.48 -0.26
C SER A 76 -29.96 -6.08 0.01
N VAL A 77 -30.12 -5.20 -0.97
CA VAL A 77 -30.58 -3.80 -0.83
C VAL A 77 -30.11 -3.03 -2.07
N ILE A 78 -31.08 -2.75 -2.93
CA ILE A 78 -31.01 -1.69 -3.93
C ILE A 78 -30.88 -0.37 -3.18
N LEU A 79 -29.70 0.24 -3.20
CA LEU A 79 -29.52 1.65 -2.83
C LEU A 79 -28.56 2.33 -3.79
N SER A 80 -29.11 2.77 -4.90
CA SER A 80 -28.52 3.71 -5.84
C SER A 80 -28.48 5.13 -5.24
N ASN A 81 -27.74 5.35 -4.14
CA ASN A 81 -27.30 6.70 -3.67
C ASN A 81 -26.46 6.73 -2.38
N ALA A 82 -25.84 5.63 -1.97
CA ALA A 82 -24.97 5.66 -0.80
C ALA A 82 -23.52 5.93 -1.22
N ASN A 83 -22.95 7.08 -0.84
CA ASN A 83 -21.50 7.31 -0.72
C ASN A 83 -20.91 6.42 0.38
N VAL A 84 -21.18 5.11 0.31
CA VAL A 84 -20.56 4.11 1.18
C VAL A 84 -19.21 3.83 0.55
N HIS A 85 -18.25 4.69 0.87
CA HIS A 85 -16.88 4.22 0.95
C HIS A 85 -16.94 3.04 1.91
N SER A 86 -16.63 1.83 1.41
CA SER A 86 -16.33 0.68 2.24
C SER A 86 -15.11 1.02 3.10
N LYS A 87 -15.32 1.82 4.15
CA LYS A 87 -14.38 1.97 5.25
C LYS A 87 -14.37 0.60 5.90
N GLY A 88 -13.43 -0.25 5.50
CA GLY A 88 -13.15 -1.46 6.27
C GLY A 88 -13.01 -1.06 7.74
N LEU A 89 -13.35 -1.96 8.67
CA LEU A 89 -13.25 -1.71 10.12
C LEU A 89 -11.81 -1.40 10.60
N SER A 90 -10.83 -1.38 9.69
CA SER A 90 -9.40 -1.22 9.95
C SER A 90 -8.79 -0.16 9.05
N THR A 91 -7.74 0.50 9.53
CA THR A 91 -7.05 1.60 8.84
C THR A 91 -6.20 1.12 7.64
N GLY A 92 -5.66 -0.10 7.69
CA GLY A 92 -4.71 -0.62 6.69
C GLY A 92 -5.22 -0.59 5.24
N PRO A 93 -6.29 -1.31 4.89
CA PRO A 93 -6.80 -1.31 3.52
C PRO A 93 -7.47 -0.01 3.12
N ALA A 94 -8.07 0.72 4.07
CA ALA A 94 -8.64 2.03 3.79
C ALA A 94 -7.54 2.98 3.31
N LEU A 95 -6.39 2.98 3.99
CA LEU A 95 -5.22 3.77 3.61
C LEU A 95 -4.57 3.26 2.33
N CYS A 96 -4.37 1.95 2.15
CA CYS A 96 -3.89 1.36 0.89
C CYS A 96 -4.76 1.80 -0.30
N SER A 97 -6.08 1.67 -0.17
CA SER A 97 -7.04 2.04 -1.22
C SER A 97 -7.00 3.55 -1.50
N SER A 98 -6.83 4.37 -0.47
CA SER A 98 -6.69 5.82 -0.62
C SER A 98 -5.42 6.20 -1.38
N LEU A 99 -4.29 5.59 -1.02
CA LEU A 99 -3.01 5.79 -1.70
C LEU A 99 -3.07 5.35 -3.17
N LYS A 100 -3.67 4.19 -3.47
CA LYS A 100 -3.88 3.73 -4.86
C LYS A 100 -4.72 4.70 -5.68
N ARG A 101 -5.80 5.26 -5.11
CA ARG A 101 -6.61 6.27 -5.79
C ARG A 101 -5.84 7.56 -6.06
N ALA A 102 -5.01 7.99 -5.11
CA ALA A 102 -4.33 9.27 -5.18
C ALA A 102 -3.03 9.26 -6.01
N LEU A 103 -2.24 8.19 -5.89
CA LEU A 103 -0.89 8.10 -6.46
C LEU A 103 -0.82 7.15 -7.66
N GLY A 104 -1.91 6.42 -7.94
CA GLY A 104 -1.97 5.43 -9.01
C GLY A 104 -1.27 4.14 -8.62
N ASP A 105 -0.06 3.92 -9.14
CA ASP A 105 0.61 2.63 -9.06
C ASP A 105 1.34 2.42 -7.73
N VAL A 106 0.60 1.92 -6.73
CA VAL A 106 1.09 1.64 -5.38
C VAL A 106 1.07 0.14 -5.11
N ALA A 107 2.17 -0.43 -4.62
CA ALA A 107 2.21 -1.79 -4.08
C ALA A 107 1.84 -1.78 -2.60
N CYS A 108 0.81 -2.54 -2.22
CA CYS A 108 0.47 -2.74 -0.80
C CYS A 108 1.05 -4.07 -0.27
N GLN A 109 1.67 -4.02 0.91
CA GLN A 109 2.28 -5.16 1.56
C GLN A 109 1.90 -5.17 3.04
N GLY A 110 1.28 -6.26 3.48
CA GLY A 110 1.01 -6.49 4.90
C GLY A 110 2.19 -7.16 5.59
N VAL A 111 2.46 -6.77 6.84
CA VAL A 111 3.38 -7.51 7.71
C VAL A 111 2.67 -8.78 8.18
N GLY A 112 3.10 -9.93 7.65
CA GLY A 112 2.55 -11.25 7.91
C GLY A 112 3.54 -12.14 8.66
N GLY A 113 3.70 -13.39 8.20
CA GLY A 113 4.76 -14.28 8.69
C GLY A 113 4.80 -14.44 10.21
N ALA A 114 5.95 -14.10 10.81
CA ALA A 114 6.15 -14.15 12.26
C ALA A 114 5.31 -13.12 13.05
N TYR A 115 4.65 -12.18 12.37
CA TYR A 115 3.67 -11.28 12.97
C TYR A 115 2.25 -11.85 12.94
N SER A 116 1.91 -12.61 13.98
CA SER A 116 0.60 -13.23 14.17
C SER A 116 -0.48 -12.29 14.72
N ALA A 117 -0.11 -11.05 15.10
CA ALA A 117 -1.00 -10.08 15.75
C ALA A 117 -1.71 -10.61 17.02
N GLY A 118 -1.02 -11.44 17.81
CA GLY A 118 -1.59 -11.96 19.06
C GLY A 118 -1.68 -10.89 20.16
N LEU A 119 -2.67 -11.03 21.05
CA LEU A 119 -2.88 -10.06 22.14
C LEU A 119 -1.77 -10.10 23.19
N ALA A 120 -1.29 -11.30 23.55
CA ALA A 120 -0.29 -11.48 24.60
C ALA A 120 1.02 -10.74 24.31
N GLN A 121 1.37 -10.61 23.03
CA GLN A 121 2.60 -9.95 22.58
C GLN A 121 2.62 -8.45 22.90
N ASN A 122 1.47 -7.80 23.14
CA ASN A 122 1.41 -6.40 23.57
C ASN A 122 2.12 -6.18 24.91
N ALA A 123 2.12 -7.18 25.79
CA ALA A 123 2.73 -7.10 27.11
C ALA A 123 4.27 -7.23 27.08
N LEU A 124 4.86 -7.54 25.93
CA LEU A 124 6.31 -7.60 25.78
C LEU A 124 6.92 -6.18 25.86
N PRO A 125 8.18 -6.01 26.29
CA PRO A 125 8.80 -4.69 26.48
C PRO A 125 8.70 -3.77 25.25
N GLY A 126 8.92 -4.33 24.05
CA GLY A 126 8.81 -3.61 22.78
C GLY A 126 7.37 -3.43 22.26
N GLY A 127 6.35 -4.01 22.90
CA GLY A 127 4.94 -3.96 22.48
C GLY A 127 4.57 -4.98 21.40
N SER A 128 5.52 -5.79 20.94
CA SER A 128 5.31 -6.96 20.10
C SER A 128 6.48 -7.93 20.25
N SER A 129 6.49 -9.02 19.48
CA SER A 129 7.56 -10.02 19.50
C SER A 129 8.76 -9.61 18.63
N GLN A 130 9.95 -10.10 18.97
CA GLN A 130 11.14 -9.91 18.11
C GLN A 130 10.94 -10.48 16.71
N GLY A 131 10.18 -11.58 16.58
CA GLY A 131 9.81 -12.15 15.29
C GLY A 131 9.02 -11.17 14.42
N ALA A 132 8.09 -10.41 15.01
CA ALA A 132 7.33 -9.39 14.30
C ALA A 132 8.22 -8.22 13.85
N PHE A 133 9.14 -7.76 14.71
CA PHE A 133 10.11 -6.72 14.35
C PHE A 133 11.00 -7.17 13.20
N ASN A 134 11.54 -8.39 13.29
CA ASN A 134 12.40 -8.96 12.26
C ASN A 134 11.67 -9.15 10.93
N GLU A 135 10.40 -9.53 10.96
CA GLU A 135 9.59 -9.66 9.74
C GLU A 135 9.32 -8.31 9.07
N ALA A 136 8.99 -7.27 9.84
CA ALA A 136 8.85 -5.93 9.30
C ALA A 136 10.20 -5.41 8.74
N LYS A 137 11.32 -5.60 9.45
CA LYS A 137 12.66 -5.27 8.95
C LYS A 137 12.98 -5.99 7.64
N ARG A 138 12.65 -7.28 7.54
CA ARG A 138 12.80 -8.06 6.31
C ARG A 138 12.04 -7.44 5.15
N LEU A 139 10.81 -6.96 5.36
CA LEU A 139 10.00 -6.33 4.31
C LEU A 139 10.56 -4.96 3.88
N PHE A 140 11.05 -4.13 4.82
CA PHE A 140 11.73 -2.88 4.46
C PHE A 140 13.01 -3.15 3.65
N ASN A 141 13.84 -4.10 4.09
CA ASN A 141 15.04 -4.51 3.37
C ASN A 141 14.72 -5.15 2.01
N LEU A 142 13.60 -5.89 1.91
CA LEU A 142 13.13 -6.43 0.64
C LEU A 142 12.73 -5.30 -0.33
N ALA A 143 12.01 -4.28 0.14
CA ALA A 143 11.68 -3.12 -0.67
C ALA A 143 12.95 -2.42 -1.18
N HIS A 144 13.92 -2.21 -0.29
CA HIS A 144 15.19 -1.57 -0.63
C HIS A 144 16.00 -2.36 -1.68
N THR A 145 16.12 -3.67 -1.50
CA THR A 145 16.92 -4.52 -2.38
C THR A 145 16.22 -4.85 -3.70
N LYS A 146 14.90 -5.12 -3.67
CA LYS A 146 14.12 -5.50 -4.86
C LYS A 146 13.78 -4.28 -5.71
N CYS A 147 13.50 -3.14 -5.07
CA CYS A 147 12.95 -1.94 -5.71
C CYS A 147 13.63 -0.67 -5.16
N PRO A 148 14.93 -0.46 -5.43
CA PRO A 148 15.70 0.64 -4.84
C PRO A 148 15.16 2.04 -5.22
N ASP A 149 14.52 2.16 -6.38
CA ASP A 149 13.96 3.44 -6.87
C ASP A 149 12.55 3.74 -6.32
N SER A 150 11.93 2.78 -5.61
CA SER A 150 10.60 2.97 -5.03
C SER A 150 10.66 3.87 -3.81
N THR A 151 9.65 4.71 -3.64
CA THR A 151 9.44 5.42 -2.37
C THR A 151 8.64 4.55 -1.40
N ILE A 152 9.12 4.39 -0.17
CA ILE A 152 8.43 3.60 0.85
C ILE A 152 7.59 4.51 1.73
N VAL A 153 6.35 4.14 1.98
CA VAL A 153 5.52 4.69 3.07
C VAL A 153 5.03 3.55 3.95
N ALA A 154 4.83 3.82 5.24
CA ALA A 154 4.45 2.79 6.18
C ALA A 154 3.28 3.19 7.10
N SER A 155 2.60 2.20 7.62
CA SER A 155 1.49 2.37 8.57
C SER A 155 1.50 1.28 9.64
N GLY A 156 1.11 1.67 10.85
CA GLY A 156 0.77 0.73 11.92
C GLY A 156 -0.54 1.11 12.60
N TYR A 157 -1.28 0.11 13.09
CA TYR A 157 -2.44 0.32 13.96
C TYR A 157 -2.32 -0.51 15.24
N SER A 158 -2.56 0.09 16.41
CA SER A 158 -2.51 -0.59 17.72
C SER A 158 -1.17 -1.31 17.92
N GLN A 159 -1.13 -2.63 18.12
CA GLN A 159 0.12 -3.41 18.16
C GLN A 159 1.02 -3.22 16.93
N GLY A 160 0.45 -3.04 15.73
CA GLY A 160 1.21 -2.81 14.51
C GLY A 160 2.04 -1.54 14.56
N THR A 161 1.66 -0.54 15.37
CA THR A 161 2.50 0.65 15.59
C THR A 161 3.79 0.31 16.33
N ALA A 162 3.72 -0.57 17.34
CA ALA A 162 4.90 -1.08 18.03
C ALA A 162 5.79 -1.91 17.10
N VAL A 163 5.19 -2.67 16.17
CA VAL A 163 5.94 -3.40 15.13
C VAL A 163 6.72 -2.43 14.24
N MET A 164 6.08 -1.36 13.75
CA MET A 164 6.75 -0.34 12.95
C MET A 164 7.86 0.36 13.72
N ASN A 165 7.60 0.80 14.95
CA ASN A 165 8.60 1.43 15.81
C ASN A 165 9.82 0.51 16.04
N GLY A 166 9.58 -0.74 16.46
CA GLY A 166 10.64 -1.70 16.77
C GLY A 166 11.46 -2.10 15.53
N ALA A 167 10.87 -2.06 14.34
CA ALA A 167 11.59 -2.33 13.10
C ALA A 167 12.38 -1.11 12.62
N ILE A 168 11.72 0.04 12.45
CA ILE A 168 12.27 1.21 11.76
C ILE A 168 13.47 1.79 12.51
N LYS A 169 13.43 1.81 13.86
CA LYS A 169 14.51 2.36 14.69
C LYS A 169 15.84 1.58 14.60
N GLU A 170 15.79 0.36 14.07
CA GLU A 170 16.94 -0.55 13.92
C GLU A 170 17.33 -0.77 12.44
N LEU A 171 16.69 -0.09 11.49
CA LEU A 171 17.07 -0.17 10.08
C LEU A 171 18.34 0.62 9.79
N ASP A 172 19.10 0.18 8.79
CA ASP A 172 20.22 0.95 8.27
C ASP A 172 19.73 2.29 7.69
N ALA A 173 20.58 3.31 7.77
CA ALA A 173 20.25 4.68 7.35
C ALA A 173 19.80 4.75 5.89
N GLU A 174 20.36 3.93 5.00
CA GLU A 174 19.98 3.87 3.58
C GLU A 174 18.53 3.41 3.40
N VAL A 175 18.11 2.41 4.18
CA VAL A 175 16.74 1.90 4.16
C VAL A 175 15.79 2.91 4.79
N GLN A 176 16.17 3.53 5.91
CA GLN A 176 15.40 4.60 6.53
C GLN A 176 15.21 5.81 5.60
N ASN A 177 16.24 6.15 4.81
CA ASN A 177 16.18 7.26 3.86
C ASN A 177 15.15 7.04 2.76
N GLN A 178 14.95 5.79 2.33
CA GLN A 178 13.93 5.41 1.36
C GLN A 178 12.49 5.48 1.91
N ILE A 179 12.32 5.51 3.24
CA ILE A 179 11.02 5.70 3.88
C ILE A 179 10.69 7.20 3.88
N ALA A 180 9.69 7.62 3.11
CA ALA A 180 9.25 9.01 3.02
C ALA A 180 8.32 9.41 4.17
N GLY A 181 7.49 8.49 4.68
CA GLY A 181 6.55 8.79 5.76
C GLY A 181 5.98 7.56 6.45
N VAL A 182 5.65 7.72 7.72
CA VAL A 182 5.09 6.67 8.60
C VAL A 182 3.87 7.23 9.33
N VAL A 183 2.74 6.51 9.27
CA VAL A 183 1.55 6.84 10.04
C VAL A 183 1.31 5.81 11.14
N LEU A 184 1.03 6.26 12.36
CA LEU A 184 0.78 5.38 13.51
C LEU A 184 -0.59 5.71 14.14
N PHE A 185 -1.55 4.81 14.00
CA PHE A 185 -2.89 4.93 14.61
C PHE A 185 -2.93 4.20 15.95
N GLY A 186 -3.39 4.86 17.01
CA GLY A 186 -3.43 4.26 18.36
C GLY A 186 -2.07 3.75 18.79
N TYR A 187 -1.07 4.63 18.77
CA TYR A 187 0.33 4.28 18.98
C TYR A 187 0.58 3.79 20.41
N THR A 188 0.73 2.47 20.58
CA THR A 188 0.85 1.81 21.90
C THR A 188 2.15 2.12 22.63
N LYS A 189 3.12 2.71 21.92
CA LYS A 189 4.39 3.23 22.47
C LYS A 189 4.50 4.75 22.44
N ASN A 190 3.37 5.44 22.24
CA ASN A 190 3.34 6.90 22.15
C ASN A 190 3.93 7.57 23.39
N ALA A 191 3.42 7.26 24.60
CA ALA A 191 3.91 7.87 25.83
C ALA A 191 5.36 7.46 26.18
N GLN A 192 5.81 6.29 25.75
CA GLN A 192 7.14 5.77 26.02
C GLN A 192 8.21 6.38 25.10
N ASN A 193 7.80 6.86 23.92
CA ASN A 193 8.68 7.37 22.88
C ASN A 193 8.35 8.84 22.51
N ASP A 194 7.61 9.56 23.35
CA ASP A 194 7.20 10.95 23.14
C ASP A 194 6.54 11.23 21.78
N GLY A 195 5.80 10.25 21.25
CA GLY A 195 5.13 10.34 19.95
C GLY A 195 6.06 10.19 18.74
N GLU A 196 7.30 9.74 18.95
CA GLU A 196 8.32 9.59 17.92
C GLU A 196 8.70 8.12 17.66
N ILE A 197 9.53 7.92 16.64
CA ILE A 197 10.27 6.67 16.42
C ILE A 197 11.74 7.02 16.62
N GLU A 198 12.40 6.34 17.54
CA GLU A 198 13.83 6.52 17.82
C GLU A 198 14.66 6.34 16.55
N ASN A 199 15.72 7.15 16.39
CA ASN A 199 16.62 7.11 15.22
C ASN A 199 15.91 7.29 13.87
N PHE A 200 14.75 7.94 13.82
CA PHE A 200 14.04 8.22 12.59
C PHE A 200 13.53 9.68 12.57
N PRO A 201 13.59 10.41 11.44
CA PRO A 201 13.21 11.82 11.42
C PRO A 201 11.76 12.05 11.86
N ALA A 202 11.58 12.85 12.91
CA ALA A 202 10.26 13.12 13.49
C ALA A 202 9.29 13.74 12.47
N ASP A 203 9.77 14.54 11.52
CA ASP A 203 8.93 15.13 10.48
C ASP A 203 8.32 14.09 9.52
N LYS A 204 8.93 12.89 9.41
CA LYS A 204 8.41 11.77 8.62
C LYS A 204 7.38 10.93 9.39
N VAL A 205 7.14 11.19 10.67
CA VAL A 205 6.19 10.45 11.49
C VAL A 205 4.93 11.27 11.73
N LYS A 206 3.76 10.63 11.56
CA LYS A 206 2.47 11.21 11.95
C LYS A 206 1.72 10.24 12.85
N VAL A 207 1.54 10.63 14.10
CA VAL A 207 0.75 9.87 15.08
C VAL A 207 -0.69 10.37 15.11
N TYR A 208 -1.63 9.43 15.10
CA TYR A 208 -3.04 9.65 15.39
C TYR A 208 -3.37 8.92 16.69
N CYS A 209 -3.65 9.70 17.73
CA CYS A 209 -4.03 9.21 19.05
C CYS A 209 -5.30 9.97 19.49
N ALA A 210 -6.43 9.26 19.51
CA ALA A 210 -7.67 9.84 19.98
C ALA A 210 -7.55 10.18 21.48
N ALA A 211 -8.11 11.31 21.91
CA ALA A 211 -8.02 11.74 23.32
C ALA A 211 -8.61 10.72 24.29
N THR A 212 -9.59 9.93 23.83
CA THR A 212 -10.22 8.85 24.60
C THR A 212 -9.60 7.49 24.33
N ASP A 213 -8.42 7.40 23.70
CA ASP A 213 -7.68 6.16 23.50
C ASP A 213 -6.61 5.96 24.58
N GLY A 214 -6.94 5.11 25.56
CA GLY A 214 -6.07 4.75 26.67
C GLY A 214 -4.75 4.08 26.26
N VAL A 215 -4.62 3.52 25.05
CA VAL A 215 -3.35 2.88 24.64
C VAL A 215 -2.23 3.88 24.38
N CYS A 216 -2.59 5.10 23.99
CA CYS A 216 -1.63 6.16 23.72
C CYS A 216 -1.02 6.75 25.00
N GLY A 217 -1.69 6.57 26.15
CA GLY A 217 -1.24 7.02 27.47
C GLY A 217 -0.23 6.09 28.15
N GLY A 218 0.30 5.08 27.46
CA GLY A 218 1.33 4.18 27.98
C GLY A 218 0.80 2.96 28.75
N ALA A 219 -0.52 2.81 28.87
CA ALA A 219 -1.17 1.63 29.43
C ALA A 219 -1.82 0.80 28.32
N LEU A 220 -1.95 -0.52 28.47
CA LEU A 220 -2.67 -1.36 27.49
C LEU A 220 -4.18 -1.33 27.73
N VAL A 221 -4.75 -0.13 27.86
CA VAL A 221 -6.17 0.07 28.15
C VAL A 221 -6.92 0.41 26.86
N VAL A 222 -7.48 -0.61 26.24
CA VAL A 222 -8.29 -0.46 25.03
C VAL A 222 -9.63 0.15 25.38
N THR A 223 -9.93 1.30 24.79
CA THR A 223 -11.10 2.14 25.07
C THR A 223 -11.83 2.46 23.77
N ALA A 224 -13.00 3.09 23.83
CA ALA A 224 -13.80 3.37 22.63
C ALA A 224 -13.04 4.20 21.57
N GLY A 225 -12.20 5.16 21.99
CA GLY A 225 -11.38 5.95 21.08
C GLY A 225 -10.40 5.12 20.26
N HIS A 226 -10.05 3.92 20.73
CA HIS A 226 -9.14 3.03 20.03
C HIS A 226 -9.69 2.54 18.68
N PHE A 227 -11.00 2.63 18.44
CA PHE A 227 -11.67 2.08 17.26
C PHE A 227 -12.16 3.15 16.27
N THR A 228 -11.83 4.42 16.47
CA THR A 228 -12.35 5.54 15.65
C THR A 228 -11.42 5.99 14.52
N TYR A 229 -10.23 5.39 14.39
CA TYR A 229 -9.17 5.84 13.47
C TYR A 229 -9.50 5.73 11.98
N THR A 230 -10.63 5.12 11.61
CA THR A 230 -11.09 5.14 10.21
C THR A 230 -11.46 6.54 9.73
N ASP A 231 -11.78 7.47 10.63
CA ASP A 231 -12.00 8.88 10.34
C ASP A 231 -10.69 9.62 10.02
N ASP A 232 -9.57 9.15 10.59
CA ASP A 232 -8.23 9.71 10.38
C ASP A 232 -7.54 9.21 9.11
N VAL A 233 -8.14 8.26 8.37
CA VAL A 233 -7.55 7.69 7.15
C VAL A 233 -7.34 8.74 6.07
N SER A 234 -8.28 9.68 5.89
CA SER A 234 -8.14 10.74 4.88
C SER A 234 -6.94 11.65 5.17
N PRO A 235 -6.86 12.32 6.35
CA PRO A 235 -5.69 13.15 6.65
C PRO A 235 -4.37 12.35 6.70
N ALA A 236 -4.41 11.07 7.10
CA ALA A 236 -3.24 10.19 7.02
C ALA A 236 -2.78 9.95 5.59
N SER A 237 -3.72 9.70 4.67
CA SER A 237 -3.43 9.55 3.24
C SER A 237 -2.81 10.84 2.70
N ASP A 238 -3.36 12.00 3.06
CA ASP A 238 -2.86 13.31 2.58
C ASP A 238 -1.43 13.56 3.04
N PHE A 239 -1.13 13.26 4.31
CA PHE A 239 0.24 13.33 4.84
C PHE A 239 1.21 12.44 4.05
N LEU A 240 0.87 11.17 3.83
CA LEU A 240 1.74 10.25 3.11
C LEU A 240 1.93 10.64 1.64
N GLN A 241 0.88 11.13 0.97
CA GLN A 241 0.97 11.67 -0.39
C GLN A 241 1.95 12.83 -0.47
N GLN A 242 1.86 13.80 0.44
CA GLN A 242 2.78 14.95 0.47
C GLN A 242 4.22 14.51 0.68
N LYS A 243 4.46 13.51 1.55
CA LYS A 243 5.79 12.93 1.76
C LYS A 243 6.35 12.25 0.51
N VAL A 244 5.53 11.48 -0.21
CA VAL A 244 5.93 10.85 -1.48
C VAL A 244 6.28 11.91 -2.53
N GLN A 245 5.45 12.93 -2.69
CA GLN A 245 5.68 14.02 -3.66
C GLN A 245 6.96 14.80 -3.34
N SER A 246 7.22 15.04 -2.05
CA SER A 246 8.44 15.70 -1.59
C SER A 246 9.67 14.85 -1.89
N ALA A 247 9.62 13.54 -1.65
CA ALA A 247 10.72 12.62 -1.94
C ALA A 247 11.06 12.55 -3.44
N GLY A 248 10.05 12.53 -4.32
CA GLY A 248 10.24 12.55 -5.78
C GLY A 248 10.77 13.88 -6.32
N SER A 249 10.47 15.00 -5.66
CA SER A 249 11.01 16.32 -6.04
C SER A 249 12.51 16.39 -5.74
N SER A 250 12.94 15.85 -4.59
CA SER A 250 14.35 15.80 -4.17
C SER A 250 15.24 15.03 -5.15
N SER A 251 14.76 13.93 -5.73
CA SER A 251 15.51 13.12 -6.70
C SER A 251 15.59 13.75 -8.09
N SER A 252 14.60 14.58 -8.46
CA SER A 252 14.62 15.34 -9.72
C SER A 252 15.52 16.59 -9.68
N SER A 253 15.76 17.17 -8.49
CA SER A 253 16.69 18.29 -8.32
C SER A 253 18.17 17.88 -8.34
N SER A 254 18.49 16.62 -8.07
CA SER A 254 19.89 16.12 -8.07
C SER A 254 20.39 15.69 -9.45
N SER A 255 19.54 15.64 -10.48
CA SER A 255 19.89 15.20 -11.83
C SER A 255 20.07 16.34 -12.85
N SER A 256 19.97 17.61 -12.43
CA SER A 256 20.07 18.78 -13.32
C SER A 256 21.37 19.59 -13.19
N SER A 257 22.40 19.08 -12.49
CA SER A 257 23.68 19.77 -12.34
C SER A 257 24.87 18.94 -12.83
N SER A 258 24.91 18.64 -14.14
CA SER A 258 26.17 18.23 -14.82
C SER A 258 25.97 18.11 -16.33
N SER A 259 25.83 19.24 -17.02
CA SER A 259 26.10 19.36 -18.46
C SER A 259 26.26 20.83 -18.81
N ASP A 260 27.48 21.35 -18.71
CA ASP A 260 27.97 22.36 -19.67
C ASP A 260 29.48 22.16 -19.85
N GLU A 261 29.82 21.96 -21.12
CA GLU A 261 31.14 21.82 -21.73
C GLU A 261 31.97 23.12 -21.53
N GLY A 262 33.29 23.19 -21.71
CA GLY A 262 34.20 22.33 -22.43
C GLY A 262 35.63 22.86 -22.31
N SER A 263 36.57 21.95 -22.59
CA SER A 263 38.00 22.16 -22.62
C SER A 263 38.43 22.95 -23.87
N SER A 264 39.34 23.91 -23.74
CA SER A 264 40.24 24.28 -24.84
C SER A 264 41.62 24.66 -24.31
N SER A 265 42.60 23.93 -24.81
CA SER A 265 44.03 23.94 -24.50
C SER A 265 44.79 25.18 -24.98
N THR A 266 45.81 25.51 -24.19
CA THR A 266 47.15 26.03 -24.50
C THR A 266 47.46 26.39 -25.96
N GLY A 267 47.81 27.66 -26.19
CA GLY A 267 48.51 28.15 -27.37
C GLY A 267 49.40 29.33 -26.99
N SER A 268 50.71 29.15 -27.09
CA SER A 268 51.74 30.17 -26.90
C SER A 268 51.62 31.24 -27.98
N ASP A 269 51.73 32.53 -27.63
CA ASP A 269 52.17 33.54 -28.59
C ASP A 269 53.03 34.63 -27.94
N LEU A 270 54.04 35.03 -28.70
CA LEU A 270 55.12 35.96 -28.39
C LEU A 270 54.72 37.39 -28.74
N GLY A 271 55.14 38.33 -27.89
CA GLY A 271 55.79 39.55 -28.38
C GLY A 271 55.04 40.89 -28.25
N SER A 272 55.85 41.91 -27.93
CA SER A 272 55.65 43.35 -28.10
C SER A 272 54.75 44.08 -27.09
N LEU A 273 55.03 45.30 -26.64
CA LEU A 273 56.17 46.23 -26.65
C LEU A 273 55.63 47.52 -25.95
N PHE A 274 56.44 48.17 -25.11
CA PHE A 274 56.38 49.59 -24.66
C PHE A 274 55.09 50.26 -24.12
N GLY A 275 55.27 50.98 -23.02
CA GLY A 275 54.37 52.04 -22.54
C GLY A 275 54.46 52.27 -21.05
#